data_AF-K0R056-F1
#
_entry.id   AF-K0R056-F1
#
_cell.length_a   1.000
_cell.length_b   1.000
_cell.length_c   1.000
_cell.angle_alpha   90.00
_cell.angle_beta   90.00
_cell.angle_gamma   90.00
#
_symmetry.space_group_name_H-M   'P 1'
#
loop_
_entity.id
_entity.type
_entity.pdbx_description
1 polymer ?
#
loop_
_entity_poly.entity_id
_entity_poly.type
_entity_poly.pdbx_seq_one_letter_code
_entity_poly.pdbx_strand_id
1 'polypeptide(L)'
;MPRRCGPAAHAWWAALAFAALLVASCHTSSSSVEAFAPGGAGPRSGSSLRSLRSSPASSVDEAVSIQQPFAPPAHSVHLVSLPSRNDKFAPGESLVRECWRWKDAKLGDGRDYFVPRPRALKAFHDLFVGMELSLSNEGGLIELQMNLPPREETEGALVRQPVHRGSQESSVFGSYQYSIEECVALSNCARLDVILVLRRQTEIGAYGNGSDKMAQMAARFAVAYNLQQQVSSRRSNSESLLERAGIASWLDLPGAVQQTPSGGSNEEERTTEVNQLAERLTGFHEIDSISRHLCLIAGGLAPRPSRPGRDVIFRPYSSRDAHVLLQLKRTVEVVSVDSSDYPKGRVKTLLDTALRAGKAARNEAVVPEIRELKQYGSDGTPPSKIANVVAGVSENTKRHLQTFAKAFHYLQAAIQKAVDPSVKTCVSKLQAMESGTPSLIVILRERVNKLAASFENPDVRKLANRLLHEPTMRLRAGELTSDDIDSVVSQIESRLRDDFPVS
;
A
#
# COMPACT_ATOMS: atom_id res chain seq x y z
N MET A 1 25.95 -12.33 49.92
CA MET A 1 24.54 -12.71 50.15
C MET A 1 23.69 -12.22 48.99
N PRO A 2 23.01 -13.09 48.23
CA PRO A 2 22.14 -12.66 47.13
C PRO A 2 20.82 -12.11 47.70
N ARG A 3 20.43 -10.91 47.26
CA ARG A 3 19.17 -10.28 47.65
C ARG A 3 18.00 -11.11 47.11
N ARG A 4 17.22 -11.71 48.01
CA ARG A 4 15.97 -12.41 47.65
C ARG A 4 15.02 -11.40 47.00
N CYS A 5 14.72 -11.58 45.72
CA CYS A 5 13.65 -10.84 45.05
C CYS A 5 12.32 -11.21 45.71
N GLY A 6 11.57 -10.21 46.14
CA GLY A 6 10.28 -10.43 46.81
C GLY A 6 9.22 -11.02 45.87
N PRO A 7 8.16 -11.62 46.42
CA PRO A 7 7.09 -12.30 45.66
C PRO A 7 6.38 -11.42 44.61
N ALA A 8 6.45 -10.09 44.76
CA ALA A 8 5.94 -9.14 43.76
C ALA A 8 6.68 -9.18 42.41
N ALA A 9 7.98 -9.52 42.41
CA ALA A 9 8.75 -9.66 41.18
C ALA A 9 8.30 -10.89 40.37
N HIS A 10 7.97 -12.00 41.06
CA HIS A 10 7.48 -13.21 40.42
C HIS A 10 6.10 -13.02 39.76
N ALA A 11 5.20 -12.23 40.36
CA ALA A 11 3.91 -11.92 39.77
C ALA A 11 4.04 -11.08 38.47
N TRP A 12 5.00 -10.15 38.43
CA TRP A 12 5.31 -9.36 37.24
C TRP A 12 5.89 -10.21 36.11
N TRP A 13 6.84 -11.11 36.42
CA TRP A 13 7.40 -12.03 35.44
C TRP A 13 6.37 -13.03 34.91
N ALA A 14 5.44 -13.51 35.75
CA ALA A 14 4.36 -14.38 35.32
C ALA A 14 3.35 -13.68 34.39
N ALA A 15 2.99 -12.42 34.68
CA ALA A 15 2.11 -11.62 33.82
C ALA A 15 2.77 -11.29 32.47
N LEU A 16 4.07 -10.97 32.46
CA LEU A 16 4.86 -10.76 31.24
C LEU A 16 5.00 -12.05 30.43
N ALA A 17 5.25 -13.20 31.08
CA ALA A 17 5.33 -14.49 30.42
C ALA A 17 3.98 -14.91 29.81
N PHE A 18 2.86 -14.65 30.49
CA PHE A 18 1.52 -14.95 30.00
C PHE A 18 1.13 -14.04 28.81
N ALA A 19 1.48 -12.76 28.87
CA ALA A 19 1.30 -11.84 27.75
C ALA A 19 2.18 -12.22 26.55
N ALA A 20 3.43 -12.64 26.78
CA ALA A 20 4.32 -13.13 25.73
C ALA A 20 3.82 -14.45 25.10
N LEU A 21 3.24 -15.36 25.89
CA LEU A 21 2.64 -16.61 25.40
C LEU A 21 1.41 -16.37 24.51
N LEU A 22 0.58 -15.38 24.89
CA LEU A 22 -0.59 -14.94 24.11
C LEU A 22 -0.18 -14.28 22.79
N VAL A 23 0.89 -13.49 22.79
CA VAL A 23 1.44 -12.89 21.56
C VAL A 23 2.09 -13.95 20.66
N ALA A 24 2.82 -14.91 21.22
CA ALA A 24 3.44 -16.01 20.46
C ALA A 24 2.39 -16.94 19.82
N SER A 25 1.27 -17.21 20.50
CA SER A 25 0.17 -18.03 19.95
C SER A 25 -0.57 -17.36 18.79
N CYS A 26 -0.46 -16.03 18.63
CA CYS A 26 -1.03 -15.31 17.49
C CYS A 26 -0.14 -15.32 16.23
N HIS A 27 1.12 -15.80 16.33
CA HIS A 27 2.06 -15.84 15.20
C HIS A 27 2.31 -17.22 14.61
N THR A 28 1.76 -18.28 15.20
CA THR A 28 1.80 -19.64 14.65
C THR A 28 0.46 -20.01 14.00
N SER A 29 0.16 -19.41 12.85
CA SER A 29 -0.84 -19.95 11.91
C SER A 29 -0.41 -19.70 10.48
N SER A 30 0.74 -20.28 10.13
CA SER A 30 1.17 -20.50 8.75
C SER A 30 1.45 -22.00 8.62
N SER A 31 0.40 -22.78 8.35
CA SER A 31 0.52 -24.19 8.01
C SER A 31 0.97 -24.32 6.56
N SER A 32 2.24 -24.69 6.36
CA SER A 32 2.76 -25.24 5.12
C SER A 32 2.18 -26.64 4.92
N VAL A 33 1.29 -26.80 3.94
CA VAL A 33 0.89 -28.11 3.42
C VAL A 33 1.86 -28.45 2.28
N GLU A 34 2.93 -29.17 2.59
CA GLU A 34 3.76 -29.84 1.59
C GLU A 34 3.05 -31.12 1.15
N ALA A 35 2.46 -31.09 -0.05
CA ALA A 35 1.99 -32.28 -0.72
C ALA A 35 3.16 -32.95 -1.46
N PHE A 36 3.67 -34.04 -0.90
CA PHE A 36 4.55 -34.97 -1.59
C PHE A 36 3.78 -35.70 -2.69
N ALA A 37 4.22 -35.57 -3.95
CA ALA A 37 3.83 -36.44 -5.04
C ALA A 37 4.99 -37.38 -5.42
N PRO A 38 4.77 -38.70 -5.60
CA PRO A 38 5.83 -39.63 -5.96
C PRO A 38 6.11 -39.60 -7.47
N GLY A 39 7.40 -39.59 -7.81
CA GLY A 39 7.90 -39.57 -9.18
C GLY A 39 7.58 -40.86 -9.95
N GLY A 40 6.94 -40.69 -11.11
CA GLY A 40 6.77 -41.71 -12.13
C GLY A 40 7.94 -41.68 -13.12
N ALA A 41 8.63 -42.80 -13.25
CA ALA A 41 9.61 -43.06 -14.28
C ALA A 41 8.95 -43.17 -15.66
N GLY A 42 9.55 -42.53 -16.67
CA GLY A 42 9.16 -42.64 -18.08
C GLY A 42 10.40 -42.72 -18.99
N PRO A 43 10.37 -43.51 -20.08
CA PRO A 43 11.56 -44.12 -20.67
C PRO A 43 12.15 -43.34 -21.84
N ARG A 44 13.42 -43.69 -22.12
CA ARG A 44 14.22 -43.32 -23.29
C ARG A 44 13.63 -43.86 -24.59
N SER A 45 13.54 -42.99 -25.60
CA SER A 45 13.55 -43.26 -27.03
C SER A 45 13.89 -41.93 -27.69
N GLY A 46 14.76 -41.74 -28.67
CA GLY A 46 15.23 -42.62 -29.73
C GLY A 46 15.38 -41.69 -30.95
N SER A 47 16.61 -41.47 -31.38
CA SER A 47 17.00 -40.62 -32.52
C SER A 47 16.40 -41.10 -33.85
N SER A 48 16.00 -40.18 -34.75
CA SER A 48 16.25 -40.36 -36.19
C SER A 48 16.12 -39.06 -37.01
N LEU A 49 16.89 -39.04 -38.09
CA LEU A 49 17.22 -37.94 -39.00
C LEU A 49 16.35 -37.94 -40.28
N ARG A 50 16.34 -36.76 -40.95
CA ARG A 50 16.09 -36.48 -42.39
C ARG A 50 14.67 -36.70 -42.95
N SER A 51 14.12 -35.67 -43.61
CA SER A 51 14.18 -35.54 -45.08
C SER A 51 13.47 -34.26 -45.59
N LEU A 52 13.90 -33.83 -46.78
CA LEU A 52 13.59 -32.65 -47.56
C LEU A 52 12.25 -32.73 -48.33
N ARG A 53 11.87 -31.56 -48.90
CA ARG A 53 10.87 -31.28 -49.97
C ARG A 53 9.42 -31.19 -49.48
N SER A 54 8.55 -30.29 -49.94
CA SER A 54 8.54 -29.37 -51.10
C SER A 54 7.36 -28.42 -50.92
N SER A 55 7.52 -27.15 -51.29
CA SER A 55 6.40 -26.23 -51.52
C SER A 55 5.58 -26.65 -52.74
N PRO A 56 4.27 -26.38 -52.73
CA PRO A 56 3.77 -25.40 -53.70
C PRO A 56 2.78 -24.40 -53.10
N ALA A 57 2.48 -23.41 -53.92
CA ALA A 57 1.85 -22.13 -53.63
C ALA A 57 0.35 -22.16 -53.32
N SER A 58 -0.09 -20.99 -52.82
CA SER A 58 -1.43 -20.39 -52.86
C SER A 58 -2.52 -20.87 -51.89
N SER A 59 -2.67 -20.13 -50.81
CA SER A 59 -3.85 -19.26 -50.58
C SER A 59 -3.51 -18.35 -49.39
N VAL A 60 -3.61 -17.04 -49.58
CA VAL A 60 -3.37 -16.05 -48.53
C VAL A 60 -4.66 -16.00 -47.70
N ASP A 61 -4.83 -16.98 -46.81
CA ASP A 61 -5.68 -16.77 -45.64
C ASP A 61 -4.93 -15.79 -44.76
N GLU A 62 -5.47 -14.59 -44.64
CA GLU A 62 -5.11 -13.58 -43.65
C GLU A 62 -5.48 -14.14 -42.27
N ALA A 63 -4.73 -15.16 -41.83
CA ALA A 63 -4.75 -15.65 -40.48
C ALA A 63 -4.32 -14.47 -39.62
N VAL A 64 -5.32 -13.74 -39.10
CA VAL A 64 -5.17 -12.78 -38.03
C VAL A 64 -4.36 -13.50 -36.97
N SER A 65 -3.06 -13.21 -36.96
CA SER A 65 -2.14 -13.75 -35.98
C SER A 65 -2.61 -13.18 -34.67
N ILE A 66 -3.41 -13.97 -33.94
CA ILE A 66 -3.83 -13.68 -32.59
C ILE A 66 -2.52 -13.69 -31.82
N GLN A 67 -1.89 -12.51 -31.73
CA GLN A 67 -0.72 -12.29 -30.91
C GLN A 67 -1.05 -12.88 -29.55
N GLN A 68 -0.23 -13.84 -29.10
CA GLN A 68 -0.42 -14.44 -27.80
C GLN A 68 -0.64 -13.31 -26.80
N PRO A 69 -1.69 -13.40 -25.97
CA PRO A 69 -2.02 -12.33 -25.04
C PRO A 69 -0.80 -12.07 -24.17
N PHE A 70 -0.21 -10.88 -24.33
CA PHE A 70 0.89 -10.42 -23.48
C PHE A 70 0.44 -10.64 -22.03
N ALA A 71 1.21 -11.42 -21.28
CA ALA A 71 0.94 -11.63 -19.87
C ALA A 71 0.77 -10.25 -19.21
N PRO A 72 -0.31 -10.02 -18.46
CA PRO A 72 -0.56 -8.71 -17.89
C PRO A 72 0.64 -8.28 -17.04
N PRO A 73 1.03 -7.00 -17.10
CA PRO A 73 2.24 -6.55 -16.44
C PRO A 73 2.17 -6.79 -14.93
N ALA A 74 3.28 -7.30 -14.39
CA ALA A 74 3.61 -7.42 -12.97
C ALA A 74 3.35 -6.12 -12.19
N HIS A 75 2.30 -5.98 -11.38
CA HIS A 75 2.17 -4.86 -10.45
C HIS A 75 2.55 -5.32 -9.04
N SER A 76 3.15 -4.43 -8.26
CA SER A 76 3.41 -4.62 -6.84
C SER A 76 3.06 -3.36 -6.06
N VAL A 77 2.53 -3.52 -4.85
CA VAL A 77 2.14 -2.40 -3.99
C VAL A 77 3.10 -2.32 -2.83
N HIS A 78 3.63 -1.12 -2.57
CA HIS A 78 4.59 -0.88 -1.50
C HIS A 78 4.11 0.26 -0.62
N LEU A 79 4.16 0.08 0.70
CA LEU A 79 3.92 1.14 1.67
C LEU A 79 5.22 1.45 2.40
N VAL A 80 5.67 2.69 2.31
CA VAL A 80 6.89 3.20 2.93
C VAL A 80 6.50 4.22 3.99
N SER A 81 6.85 3.96 5.24
CA SER A 81 6.52 4.81 6.39
C SER A 81 7.75 5.51 6.96
N LEU A 82 7.57 6.78 7.32
CA LEU A 82 8.56 7.54 8.09
C LEU A 82 8.64 7.01 9.53
N PRO A 83 9.84 6.68 10.06
CA PRO A 83 9.98 6.09 11.37
C PRO A 83 9.64 7.07 12.51
N SER A 84 9.60 6.55 13.74
CA SER A 84 9.36 7.33 14.96
C SER A 84 10.33 8.52 15.10
N ARG A 85 9.82 9.62 15.66
CA ARG A 85 10.63 10.81 16.03
C ARG A 85 11.57 10.54 17.22
N ASN A 86 11.31 9.50 18.03
CA ASN A 86 12.00 9.26 19.29
C ASN A 86 13.17 8.27 19.16
N ASP A 87 13.73 8.10 17.96
CA ASP A 87 14.82 7.16 17.73
C ASP A 87 16.17 7.73 18.16
N LYS A 88 16.37 7.81 19.48
CA LYS A 88 17.54 8.47 20.07
C LYS A 88 18.84 7.80 19.62
N PHE A 89 19.71 8.58 18.98
CA PHE A 89 21.13 8.29 18.70
C PHE A 89 21.44 7.34 17.53
N ALA A 90 20.53 7.15 16.58
CA ALA A 90 20.84 6.42 15.34
C ALA A 90 21.46 7.34 14.25
N PRO A 91 22.39 6.84 13.41
CA PRO A 91 22.79 7.54 12.19
C PRO A 91 21.56 7.92 11.33
N GLY A 92 21.57 9.12 10.75
CA GLY A 92 20.43 9.66 10.00
C GLY A 92 19.26 10.19 10.84
N GLU A 93 19.33 10.19 12.19
CA GLU A 93 18.25 10.69 13.05
C GLU A 93 17.96 12.19 12.79
N SER A 94 19.00 13.00 12.55
CA SER A 94 18.85 14.42 12.19
C SER A 94 17.95 14.59 10.98
N LEU A 95 18.22 13.84 9.91
CA LEU A 95 17.47 13.86 8.67
C LEU A 95 16.03 13.38 8.86
N VAL A 96 15.80 12.33 9.65
CA VAL A 96 14.44 11.88 10.01
C VAL A 96 13.66 12.98 10.75
N ARG A 97 14.30 13.65 11.73
CA ARG A 97 13.66 14.77 12.46
C ARG A 97 13.36 15.94 11.51
N GLU A 98 14.21 16.20 10.54
CA GLU A 98 13.98 17.21 9.51
C GLU A 98 12.84 16.84 8.56
N CYS A 99 12.74 15.57 8.15
CA CYS A 99 11.59 15.05 7.40
C CYS A 99 10.29 15.27 8.17
N TRP A 100 10.28 14.99 9.49
CA TRP A 100 9.13 15.30 10.35
C TRP A 100 8.81 16.79 10.39
N ARG A 101 9.81 17.65 10.56
CA ARG A 101 9.61 19.11 10.53
C ARG A 101 9.08 19.58 9.18
N TRP A 102 9.54 19.01 8.07
CA TRP A 102 9.06 19.33 6.72
C TRP A 102 7.61 18.90 6.57
N LYS A 103 7.30 17.66 6.95
CA LYS A 103 5.94 17.11 6.91
C LYS A 103 4.98 17.95 7.75
N ASP A 104 5.34 18.29 8.99
CA ASP A 104 4.51 19.13 9.86
C ASP A 104 4.26 20.52 9.23
N ALA A 105 5.26 21.10 8.55
CA ALA A 105 5.17 22.41 7.93
C ALA A 105 4.38 22.42 6.60
N LYS A 106 4.57 21.43 5.73
CA LYS A 106 4.02 21.41 4.36
C LYS A 106 2.77 20.54 4.22
N LEU A 107 2.71 19.44 4.97
CA LEU A 107 1.59 18.48 4.96
C LEU A 107 0.72 18.57 6.23
N GLY A 108 1.08 19.44 7.17
CA GLY A 108 0.38 19.64 8.43
C GLY A 108 0.82 18.69 9.54
N ASP A 109 0.77 19.18 10.78
CA ASP A 109 1.09 18.44 12.01
C ASP A 109 -0.08 17.58 12.52
N GLY A 110 -1.22 17.63 11.81
CA GLY A 110 -2.47 16.95 12.08
C GLY A 110 -3.17 17.31 13.40
N ARG A 111 -2.72 18.36 14.12
CA ARG A 111 -3.42 18.92 15.28
C ARG A 111 -4.49 19.89 14.87
N ASP A 112 -4.17 20.72 13.88
CA ASP A 112 -5.16 21.59 13.30
C ASP A 112 -6.08 20.76 12.40
N TYR A 113 -7.36 21.12 12.36
CA TYR A 113 -8.34 20.57 11.40
C TYR A 113 -7.90 20.76 9.92
N PHE A 114 -6.77 21.45 9.70
CA PHE A 114 -6.01 21.52 8.47
C PHE A 114 -5.33 20.18 8.17
N VAL A 115 -6.13 19.36 7.52
CA VAL A 115 -5.72 18.24 6.67
C VAL A 115 -4.64 18.69 5.69
N PRO A 116 -3.69 17.80 5.31
CA PRO A 116 -2.77 18.08 4.22
C PRO A 116 -3.55 18.67 3.03
N ARG A 117 -3.14 19.87 2.61
CA ARG A 117 -3.85 20.63 1.59
C ARG A 117 -3.92 19.76 0.33
N PRO A 118 -5.09 19.50 -0.27
CA PRO A 118 -5.22 18.65 -1.46
C PRO A 118 -4.19 18.97 -2.55
N ARG A 119 -3.89 20.26 -2.75
CA ARG A 119 -2.84 20.74 -3.67
C ARG A 119 -1.43 20.29 -3.29
N ALA A 120 -1.08 20.34 -2.01
CA ALA A 120 0.24 19.90 -1.52
C ALA A 120 0.41 18.38 -1.62
N LEU A 121 -0.66 17.61 -1.35
CA LEU A 121 -0.64 16.16 -1.57
C LEU A 121 -0.47 15.83 -3.04
N LYS A 122 -1.27 16.45 -3.91
CA LYS A 122 -1.17 16.26 -5.35
C LYS A 122 0.24 16.56 -5.86
N ALA A 123 0.77 17.74 -5.53
CA ALA A 123 2.13 18.12 -5.92
C ALA A 123 3.20 17.15 -5.37
N PHE A 124 2.97 16.55 -4.20
CA PHE A 124 3.84 15.51 -3.67
C PHE A 124 3.68 14.17 -4.41
N HIS A 125 2.46 13.78 -4.81
CA HIS A 125 2.23 12.57 -5.61
C HIS A 125 2.86 12.69 -7.00
N ASP A 126 2.79 13.88 -7.60
CA ASP A 126 3.36 14.22 -8.92
C ASP A 126 4.90 14.16 -8.92
N LEU A 127 5.55 14.02 -7.76
CA LEU A 127 6.99 13.71 -7.68
C LEU A 127 7.31 12.26 -8.03
N PHE A 128 6.34 11.35 -7.87
CA PHE A 128 6.55 9.92 -8.00
C PHE A 128 5.95 9.36 -9.28
N VAL A 129 4.73 9.77 -9.64
CA VAL A 129 4.01 9.17 -10.77
C VAL A 129 4.78 9.42 -12.08
N GLY A 130 5.03 8.35 -12.82
CA GLY A 130 5.82 8.38 -14.06
C GLY A 130 7.33 8.24 -13.84
N MET A 131 7.81 8.19 -12.60
CA MET A 131 9.22 7.89 -12.32
C MET A 131 9.55 6.45 -12.73
N GLU A 132 10.65 6.29 -13.46
CA GLU A 132 11.19 4.97 -13.80
C GLU A 132 12.39 4.64 -12.91
N LEU A 133 12.43 3.40 -12.43
CA LEU A 133 13.43 2.90 -11.49
C LEU A 133 14.13 1.70 -12.14
N SER A 134 15.42 1.82 -12.38
CA SER A 134 16.25 0.74 -12.91
C SER A 134 17.26 0.31 -11.85
N LEU A 135 17.24 -0.95 -11.47
CA LEU A 135 18.24 -1.55 -10.58
C LEU A 135 19.13 -2.47 -11.39
N SER A 136 20.44 -2.23 -11.35
CA SER A 136 21.47 -3.13 -11.88
C SER A 136 22.36 -3.60 -10.74
N ASN A 137 22.89 -4.82 -10.87
CA ASN A 137 23.91 -5.34 -9.96
C ASN A 137 25.20 -5.56 -10.75
N GLU A 138 26.16 -4.68 -10.54
CA GLU A 138 27.47 -4.74 -11.18
C GLU A 138 28.54 -5.02 -10.12
N GLY A 139 29.15 -6.20 -10.18
CA GLY A 139 30.25 -6.57 -9.27
C GLY A 139 29.85 -6.66 -7.79
N GLY A 140 28.57 -6.89 -7.48
CA GLY A 140 28.06 -6.96 -6.11
C GLY A 140 27.60 -5.62 -5.53
N LEU A 141 27.76 -4.53 -6.29
CA LEU A 141 27.19 -3.23 -5.98
C LEU A 141 25.86 -3.09 -6.70
N ILE A 142 24.82 -2.76 -5.95
CA ILE A 142 23.51 -2.44 -6.52
C ILE A 142 23.52 -0.95 -6.85
N GLU A 143 23.32 -0.62 -8.12
CA GLU A 143 23.10 0.75 -8.57
C GLU A 143 21.61 0.94 -8.84
N LEU A 144 21.02 1.95 -8.21
CA LEU A 144 19.67 2.39 -8.52
C LEU A 144 19.75 3.64 -9.40
N GLN A 145 19.20 3.54 -10.59
CA GLN A 145 19.01 4.66 -11.51
C GLN A 145 17.54 5.08 -11.47
N MET A 146 17.29 6.36 -11.20
CA MET A 146 15.95 6.98 -11.17
C MET A 146 15.83 7.96 -12.33
N ASN A 147 14.89 7.72 -13.23
CA ASN A 147 14.51 8.63 -14.30
C ASN A 147 13.30 9.46 -13.83
N LEU A 148 13.54 10.73 -13.51
CA LEU A 148 12.49 11.61 -13.00
C LEU A 148 11.57 12.04 -14.15
N PRO A 149 10.24 12.09 -13.95
CA PRO A 149 9.31 12.53 -14.98
C PRO A 149 9.61 14.00 -15.38
N PRO A 150 9.49 14.36 -16.67
CA PRO A 150 9.69 15.74 -17.11
C PRO A 150 8.67 16.67 -16.46
N ARG A 151 9.10 17.90 -16.15
CA ARG A 151 8.26 18.90 -15.48
C ARG A 151 8.37 20.21 -16.22
N GLU A 152 7.28 20.63 -16.87
CA GLU A 152 6.99 21.88 -17.62
C GLU A 152 8.13 22.55 -18.42
N GLU A 153 9.30 22.76 -17.83
CA GLU A 153 10.47 23.41 -18.43
C GLU A 153 11.80 22.64 -18.24
N THR A 154 11.79 21.56 -17.46
CA THR A 154 12.96 20.71 -17.19
C THR A 154 12.82 19.38 -17.90
N GLU A 155 13.82 19.06 -18.73
CA GLU A 155 14.02 17.70 -19.24
C GLU A 155 14.11 16.72 -18.08
N GLY A 156 13.69 15.47 -18.31
CA GLY A 156 13.79 14.41 -17.30
C GLY A 156 15.22 14.33 -16.76
N ALA A 157 15.36 14.27 -15.44
CA ALA A 157 16.67 14.18 -14.80
C ALA A 157 16.98 12.73 -14.47
N LEU A 158 18.20 12.32 -14.79
CA LEU A 158 18.72 11.00 -14.46
C LEU A 158 19.55 11.06 -13.18
N VAL A 159 19.12 10.33 -12.16
CA VAL A 159 19.81 10.25 -10.87
C VAL A 159 20.36 8.85 -10.69
N ARG A 160 21.65 8.74 -10.35
CA ARG A 160 22.30 7.47 -10.03
C ARG A 160 22.62 7.43 -8.55
N GLN A 161 22.18 6.37 -7.88
CA GLN A 161 22.29 6.21 -6.45
C GLN A 161 22.96 4.85 -6.16
N PRO A 162 24.21 4.82 -5.69
CA PRO A 162 24.83 3.60 -5.21
C PRO A 162 24.13 3.13 -3.94
N VAL A 163 23.60 1.91 -3.97
CA VAL A 163 22.87 1.30 -2.85
C VAL A 163 23.83 0.43 -2.04
N HIS A 164 24.06 0.84 -0.80
CA HIS A 164 24.90 0.07 0.12
C HIS A 164 24.12 -1.14 0.64
N ARG A 165 24.62 -2.35 0.36
CA ARG A 165 24.00 -3.57 0.85
C ARG A 165 24.48 -3.86 2.27
N GLY A 166 23.53 -4.09 3.19
CA GLY A 166 23.84 -4.76 4.44
C GLY A 166 24.54 -6.10 4.15
N SER A 167 25.56 -6.43 4.94
CA SER A 167 26.61 -7.41 4.66
C SER A 167 26.22 -8.89 4.48
N GLN A 168 24.95 -9.25 4.23
CA GLN A 168 24.49 -10.65 4.39
C GLN A 168 23.57 -11.26 3.33
N GLU A 169 23.24 -10.59 2.22
CA GLU A 169 22.34 -11.23 1.24
C GLU A 169 23.03 -11.77 -0.02
N SER A 170 22.62 -12.98 -0.41
CA SER A 170 23.03 -13.74 -1.58
C SER A 170 23.00 -12.94 -2.89
N SER A 171 23.88 -13.30 -3.82
CA SER A 171 24.05 -12.67 -5.13
C SER A 171 22.79 -12.82 -5.98
N VAL A 172 21.94 -11.79 -5.96
CA VAL A 172 20.82 -11.65 -6.90
C VAL A 172 21.42 -11.11 -8.20
N PHE A 173 21.42 -11.90 -9.26
CA PHE A 173 21.83 -11.47 -10.60
C PHE A 173 20.59 -11.01 -11.38
N GLY A 174 20.70 -9.91 -12.11
CA GLY A 174 19.65 -9.39 -12.98
C GLY A 174 19.49 -7.88 -12.92
N SER A 175 18.94 -7.31 -14.00
CA SER A 175 18.50 -5.92 -14.05
C SER A 175 16.97 -5.86 -13.91
N TYR A 176 16.47 -5.00 -13.05
CA TYR A 176 15.03 -4.81 -12.84
C TYR A 176 14.62 -3.40 -13.21
N GLN A 177 13.58 -3.27 -14.01
CA GLN A 177 13.00 -1.98 -14.38
C GLN A 177 11.56 -1.89 -13.88
N TYR A 178 11.27 -0.83 -13.14
CA TYR A 178 9.96 -0.51 -12.60
C TYR A 178 9.54 0.89 -13.04
N SER A 179 8.23 1.12 -13.11
CA SER A 179 7.63 2.44 -13.24
C SER A 179 6.60 2.64 -12.14
N ILE A 180 6.56 3.84 -11.56
CA ILE A 180 5.56 4.17 -10.54
C ILE A 180 4.29 4.67 -11.22
N GLU A 181 3.21 3.88 -11.19
CA GLU A 181 1.95 4.22 -11.86
C GLU A 181 0.96 4.94 -10.93
N GLU A 182 0.92 4.57 -9.66
CA GLU A 182 0.07 5.20 -8.65
C GLU A 182 0.92 5.59 -7.43
N CYS A 183 0.64 6.77 -6.86
CA CYS A 183 1.24 7.22 -5.61
C CYS A 183 0.18 7.90 -4.74
N VAL A 184 0.22 7.64 -3.44
CA VAL A 184 -0.49 8.46 -2.46
C VAL A 184 0.31 8.62 -1.17
N ALA A 185 0.24 9.81 -0.59
CA ALA A 185 0.76 10.09 0.74
C ALA A 185 -0.39 10.25 1.75
N LEU A 186 -0.36 9.42 2.78
CA LEU A 186 -1.20 9.54 3.96
C LEU A 186 -0.43 10.26 5.07
N SER A 187 -0.75 11.54 5.27
CA SER A 187 -0.17 12.37 6.34
C SER A 187 -1.20 12.62 7.43
N ASN A 188 -0.87 12.24 8.68
CA ASN A 188 -1.63 12.63 9.87
C ASN A 188 -0.72 13.05 11.03
N CYS A 189 -1.28 13.36 12.20
CA CYS A 189 -0.52 13.86 13.36
C CYS A 189 0.55 12.92 13.93
N ALA A 190 0.58 11.66 13.49
CA ALA A 190 1.46 10.64 14.04
C ALA A 190 2.24 9.86 12.99
N ARG A 191 1.93 9.98 11.69
CA ARG A 191 2.55 9.19 10.62
C ARG A 191 2.66 9.96 9.31
N LEU A 192 3.61 9.54 8.49
CA LEU A 192 3.66 9.83 7.06
C LEU A 192 3.87 8.47 6.38
N ASP A 193 2.85 7.99 5.69
CA ASP A 193 2.89 6.73 4.94
C ASP A 193 2.76 7.08 3.45
N VAL A 194 3.69 6.59 2.61
CA VAL A 194 3.66 6.76 1.16
C VAL A 194 3.40 5.40 0.53
N ILE A 195 2.33 5.29 -0.25
CA ILE A 195 1.95 4.07 -0.96
C ILE A 195 2.32 4.25 -2.43
N LEU A 196 3.09 3.33 -2.98
CA LEU A 196 3.52 3.30 -4.37
C LEU A 196 3.02 2.02 -5.04
N VAL A 197 2.50 2.13 -6.26
CA VAL A 197 2.22 1.00 -7.14
C VAL A 197 3.29 0.96 -8.21
N LEU A 198 4.15 -0.06 -8.16
CA LEU A 198 5.24 -0.27 -9.09
C LEU A 198 4.79 -1.28 -10.14
N ARG A 199 4.81 -0.87 -11.40
CA ARG A 199 4.68 -1.76 -12.55
C ARG A 199 6.05 -2.19 -13.03
N ARG A 200 6.27 -3.51 -13.10
CA ARG A 200 7.45 -4.13 -13.69
C ARG A 200 7.38 -3.99 -15.22
N GLN A 201 8.41 -3.38 -15.84
CA GLN A 201 8.45 -3.12 -17.28
C GLN A 201 9.14 -4.25 -18.07
N THR A 202 10.26 -4.78 -17.60
CA THR A 202 11.01 -5.81 -18.32
C THR A 202 11.80 -6.69 -17.34
N GLU A 203 11.78 -8.01 -17.57
CA GLU A 203 12.68 -8.96 -16.91
C GLU A 203 13.74 -9.41 -17.91
N ILE A 204 14.94 -8.85 -17.79
CA ILE A 204 16.10 -9.38 -18.52
C ILE A 204 16.83 -10.33 -17.58
N GLY A 205 16.54 -11.63 -17.71
CA GLY A 205 17.31 -12.70 -17.06
C GLY A 205 17.02 -12.94 -15.57
N ALA A 206 15.95 -12.39 -15.01
CA ALA A 206 15.62 -12.55 -13.60
C ALA A 206 14.61 -13.70 -13.38
N TYR A 207 15.09 -14.87 -12.99
CA TYR A 207 14.23 -15.97 -12.52
C TYR A 207 14.32 -16.06 -10.99
N GLY A 208 13.29 -15.64 -10.26
CA GLY A 208 13.13 -15.99 -8.85
C GLY A 208 12.45 -14.97 -7.93
N ASN A 209 12.25 -15.39 -6.68
CA ASN A 209 11.59 -14.64 -5.59
C ASN A 209 12.32 -13.35 -5.15
N GLY A 210 13.44 -12.99 -5.80
CA GLY A 210 14.16 -11.73 -5.55
C GLY A 210 13.40 -10.48 -6.03
N SER A 211 12.38 -10.68 -6.87
CA SER A 211 11.46 -9.66 -7.42
C SER A 211 11.07 -8.60 -6.40
N ASP A 212 10.46 -9.08 -5.33
CA ASP A 212 9.72 -8.22 -4.39
C ASP A 212 10.66 -7.45 -3.47
N LYS A 213 11.79 -8.05 -3.09
CA LYS A 213 12.84 -7.37 -2.33
C LYS A 213 13.44 -6.19 -3.11
N MET A 214 13.69 -6.37 -4.40
CA MET A 214 14.22 -5.31 -5.26
C MET A 214 13.19 -4.20 -5.48
N ALA A 215 11.92 -4.56 -5.68
CA ALA A 215 10.84 -3.57 -5.77
C ALA A 215 10.68 -2.77 -4.46
N GLN A 216 10.74 -3.45 -3.31
CA GLN A 216 10.68 -2.81 -1.99
C GLN A 216 11.86 -1.86 -1.76
N MET A 217 13.06 -2.27 -2.15
CA MET A 217 14.26 -1.43 -2.11
C MET A 217 14.08 -0.19 -2.98
N ALA A 218 13.69 -0.37 -4.24
CA ALA A 218 13.42 0.72 -5.19
C ALA A 218 12.40 1.72 -4.63
N ALA A 219 11.29 1.22 -4.08
CA ALA A 219 10.25 2.05 -3.46
C ALA A 219 10.80 2.87 -2.27
N ARG A 220 11.59 2.27 -1.37
CA ARG A 220 12.20 2.97 -0.23
C ARG A 220 13.15 4.07 -0.67
N PHE A 221 13.99 3.80 -1.66
CA PHE A 221 14.94 4.77 -2.20
C PHE A 221 14.24 5.91 -2.93
N ALA A 222 13.21 5.64 -3.73
CA ALA A 222 12.41 6.68 -4.37
C ALA A 222 11.78 7.64 -3.33
N VAL A 223 11.26 7.10 -2.22
CA VAL A 223 10.71 7.91 -1.13
C VAL A 223 11.80 8.67 -0.38
N ALA A 224 12.93 8.02 -0.07
CA ALA A 224 14.07 8.66 0.60
C ALA A 224 14.64 9.82 -0.21
N TYR A 225 14.87 9.61 -1.51
CA TYR A 225 15.35 10.64 -2.44
C TYR A 225 14.40 11.84 -2.44
N ASN A 226 13.11 11.63 -2.67
CA ASN A 226 12.15 12.73 -2.70
C ASN A 226 12.05 13.48 -1.36
N LEU A 227 12.05 12.78 -0.22
CA LEU A 227 12.06 13.43 1.09
C LEU A 227 13.33 14.24 1.33
N GLN A 228 14.50 13.71 0.92
CA GLN A 228 15.78 14.39 1.03
C GLN A 228 15.82 15.67 0.17
N GLN A 229 15.28 15.61 -1.05
CA GLN A 229 15.15 16.79 -1.91
C GLN A 229 14.27 17.88 -1.27
N GLN A 230 13.15 17.46 -0.67
CA GLN A 230 12.24 18.37 0.02
C GLN A 230 12.88 19.02 1.26
N VAL A 231 13.70 18.26 2.01
CA VAL A 231 14.47 18.79 3.14
C VAL A 231 15.57 19.74 2.66
N SER A 232 16.31 19.37 1.62
CA SER A 232 17.38 20.19 1.04
C SER A 232 16.87 21.53 0.52
N SER A 233 15.77 21.53 -0.24
CA SER A 233 15.12 22.75 -0.72
C SER A 233 14.71 23.67 0.43
N ARG A 234 14.24 23.10 1.56
CA ARG A 234 13.95 23.90 2.75
C ARG A 234 15.21 24.48 3.39
N ARG A 235 16.32 23.74 3.43
CA ARG A 235 17.60 24.22 3.98
C ARG A 235 18.09 25.42 3.18
N SER A 236 18.08 25.34 1.84
CA SER A 236 18.48 26.44 0.95
C SER A 236 17.57 27.67 1.06
N ASN A 237 16.25 27.49 1.21
CA ASN A 237 15.30 28.60 1.25
C ASN A 237 15.25 29.32 2.62
N SER A 238 15.66 28.64 3.69
CA SER A 238 15.65 29.17 5.06
C SER A 238 16.58 30.37 5.31
N GLU A 239 17.42 30.72 4.33
CA GLU A 239 18.21 31.95 4.32
C GLU A 239 17.39 33.19 3.90
N SER A 240 16.24 33.04 3.24
CA SER A 240 15.42 34.18 2.84
C SER A 240 14.54 34.68 4.00
N LEU A 241 14.70 35.96 4.37
CA LEU A 241 13.90 36.65 5.40
C LEU A 241 12.39 36.63 5.12
N LEU A 242 11.98 36.46 3.85
CA LEU A 242 10.58 36.42 3.41
C LEU A 242 9.86 35.11 3.82
N GLU A 243 10.57 34.00 3.97
CA GLU A 243 10.00 32.78 4.55
C GLU A 243 9.75 32.92 6.05
N ARG A 244 10.62 33.62 6.79
CA ARG A 244 10.38 33.94 8.21
C ARG A 244 9.13 34.80 8.41
N ALA A 245 8.74 35.59 7.41
CA ALA A 245 7.51 36.37 7.42
C ALA A 245 6.25 35.54 7.09
N GLY A 246 6.38 34.26 6.71
CA GLY A 246 5.26 33.37 6.39
C GLY A 246 4.59 33.64 5.04
N ILE A 247 5.12 34.56 4.23
CA ILE A 247 4.50 35.00 2.97
C ILE A 247 4.87 34.05 1.81
N ALA A 248 6.10 33.51 1.79
CA ALA A 248 6.57 32.58 0.76
C ALA A 248 6.02 31.14 0.89
N SER A 249 5.37 30.80 2.00
CA SER A 249 4.72 29.48 2.20
C SER A 249 3.61 29.19 1.18
N TRP A 250 3.16 30.19 0.42
CA TRP A 250 2.01 30.09 -0.49
C TRP A 250 2.38 29.81 -1.95
N LEU A 251 3.62 30.09 -2.37
CA LEU A 251 4.01 30.05 -3.79
C LEU A 251 5.09 28.99 -4.12
N ASP A 252 5.84 28.49 -3.14
CA ASP A 252 6.82 27.44 -3.38
C ASP A 252 6.17 26.04 -3.42
N LEU A 253 5.62 25.74 -4.59
CA LEU A 253 5.34 24.36 -5.01
C LEU A 253 6.66 23.65 -5.38
N PRO A 254 6.72 22.31 -5.25
CA PRO A 254 7.88 21.53 -5.64
C PRO A 254 8.15 21.69 -7.15
N GLY A 255 9.19 22.44 -7.49
CA GLY A 255 9.58 22.76 -8.88
C GLY A 255 10.17 24.16 -9.06
N ALA A 256 9.92 25.10 -8.13
CA ALA A 256 10.43 26.47 -8.22
C ALA A 256 11.92 26.64 -7.85
N VAL A 257 12.55 25.62 -7.24
CA VAL A 257 13.97 25.67 -6.90
C VAL A 257 14.77 25.01 -8.01
N GLN A 258 15.31 25.82 -8.92
CA GLN A 258 16.29 25.39 -9.91
C GLN A 258 17.48 24.75 -9.18
N GLN A 259 17.73 23.47 -9.44
CA GLN A 259 18.96 22.82 -9.02
C GLN A 259 20.07 23.27 -9.97
N THR A 260 20.74 24.39 -9.65
CA THR A 260 22.02 24.65 -10.28
C THR A 260 23.02 23.60 -9.79
N PRO A 261 23.71 22.85 -10.66
CA PRO A 261 24.69 21.85 -10.27
C PRO A 261 25.92 22.55 -9.65
N SER A 262 25.86 22.82 -8.34
CA SER A 262 26.99 23.33 -7.58
C SER A 262 27.91 22.15 -7.19
N GLY A 263 29.15 22.16 -7.70
CA GLY A 263 30.35 21.39 -7.31
C GLY A 263 30.24 20.12 -6.43
N GLY A 264 30.92 19.06 -6.86
CA GLY A 264 30.77 17.66 -6.41
C GLY A 264 30.91 17.30 -4.92
N SER A 265 31.24 18.23 -4.00
CA SER A 265 31.23 17.90 -2.56
C SER A 265 29.81 17.64 -2.02
N ASN A 266 28.80 18.29 -2.61
CA ASN A 266 27.41 18.18 -2.14
C ASN A 266 26.73 16.89 -2.60
N GLU A 267 27.22 16.25 -3.67
CA GLU A 267 26.57 15.07 -4.24
C GLU A 267 26.84 13.81 -3.40
N GLU A 268 28.05 13.67 -2.87
CA GLU A 268 28.40 12.57 -1.96
C GLU A 268 27.59 12.65 -0.67
N GLU A 269 27.49 13.85 -0.05
CA GLU A 269 26.69 14.06 1.15
C GLU A 269 25.21 13.72 0.92
N ARG A 270 24.62 14.19 -0.19
CA ARG A 270 23.24 13.85 -0.57
C ARG A 270 23.06 12.35 -0.74
N THR A 271 24.00 11.70 -1.43
CA THR A 271 24.00 10.25 -1.65
C THR A 271 24.01 9.50 -0.32
N THR A 272 24.87 9.92 0.62
CA THR A 272 24.93 9.35 1.98
C THR A 272 23.63 9.59 2.75
N GLU A 273 23.05 10.80 2.70
CA GLU A 273 21.78 11.12 3.34
C GLU A 273 20.62 10.26 2.80
N VAL A 274 20.54 10.09 1.49
CA VAL A 274 19.51 9.23 0.85
C VAL A 274 19.66 7.78 1.27
N ASN A 275 20.89 7.24 1.28
CA ASN A 275 21.15 5.88 1.75
C ASN A 275 20.73 5.69 3.21
N GLN A 276 21.16 6.59 4.10
CA GLN A 276 20.80 6.55 5.52
C GLN A 276 19.27 6.64 5.71
N LEU A 277 18.60 7.54 4.98
CA LEU A 277 17.15 7.66 5.09
C LEU A 277 16.44 6.42 4.56
N ALA A 278 16.86 5.89 3.40
CA ALA A 278 16.27 4.69 2.81
C ALA A 278 16.34 3.50 3.77
N GLU A 279 17.50 3.26 4.40
CA GLU A 279 17.71 2.22 5.43
C GLU A 279 16.82 2.38 6.67
N ARG A 280 16.46 3.63 6.99
CA ARG A 280 15.64 4.00 8.15
C ARG A 280 14.14 3.91 7.89
N LEU A 281 13.70 4.07 6.65
CA LEU A 281 12.28 3.97 6.28
C LEU A 281 11.78 2.52 6.46
N THR A 282 10.61 2.35 7.07
CA THR A 282 10.00 1.03 7.21
C THR A 282 9.14 0.74 5.98
N GLY A 283 9.34 -0.40 5.32
CA GLY A 283 8.59 -0.80 4.14
C GLY A 283 7.71 -2.03 4.38
N PHE A 284 6.50 -2.00 3.84
CA PHE A 284 5.61 -3.16 3.69
C PHE A 284 5.41 -3.41 2.20
N HIS A 285 5.49 -4.66 1.75
CA HIS A 285 5.34 -5.03 0.33
C HIS A 285 4.19 -6.02 0.09
N GLU A 286 3.74 -6.72 1.13
CA GLU A 286 2.61 -7.63 1.01
C GLU A 286 1.29 -6.89 1.12
N ILE A 287 0.37 -7.18 0.19
CA ILE A 287 -0.95 -6.54 0.14
C ILE A 287 -1.74 -6.75 1.43
N ASP A 288 -1.68 -7.94 2.05
CA ASP A 288 -2.34 -8.23 3.33
C ASP A 288 -1.81 -7.31 4.43
N SER A 289 -0.48 -7.25 4.57
CA SER A 289 0.21 -6.42 5.56
C SER A 289 -0.11 -4.93 5.37
N ILE A 290 -0.09 -4.43 4.13
CA ILE A 290 -0.41 -3.03 3.79
C ILE A 290 -1.88 -2.74 4.11
N SER A 291 -2.80 -3.58 3.63
CA SER A 291 -4.24 -3.41 3.86
C SER A 291 -4.58 -3.47 5.34
N ARG A 292 -4.02 -4.43 6.08
CA ARG A 292 -4.21 -4.55 7.54
C ARG A 292 -3.68 -3.32 8.26
N HIS A 293 -2.48 -2.84 7.92
CA HIS A 293 -1.93 -1.61 8.49
C HIS A 293 -2.87 -0.42 8.27
N LEU A 294 -3.33 -0.19 7.04
CA LEU A 294 -4.25 0.91 6.73
C LEU A 294 -5.61 0.79 7.45
N CYS A 295 -6.18 -0.41 7.53
CA CYS A 295 -7.42 -0.68 8.25
C CYS A 295 -7.26 -0.42 9.77
N LEU A 296 -6.14 -0.84 10.37
CA LEU A 296 -5.83 -0.55 11.77
C LEU A 296 -5.69 0.95 12.01
N ILE A 297 -5.08 1.70 11.07
CA ILE A 297 -4.98 3.16 11.14
C ILE A 297 -6.37 3.80 11.14
N ALA A 298 -7.21 3.45 10.16
CA ALA A 298 -8.54 3.99 10.01
C ALA A 298 -9.44 3.69 11.23
N GLY A 299 -9.27 2.53 11.84
CA GLY A 299 -9.92 2.13 13.09
C GLY A 299 -9.40 2.85 14.34
N GLY A 300 -8.28 3.58 14.27
CA GLY A 300 -7.62 4.13 15.46
C GLY A 300 -6.94 3.06 16.33
N LEU A 301 -6.63 1.90 15.73
CA LEU A 301 -6.07 0.72 16.38
C LEU A 301 -4.56 0.56 16.14
N ALA A 302 -3.99 1.31 15.20
CA ALA A 302 -2.57 1.24 14.90
C ALA A 302 -1.71 1.99 15.94
N PRO A 303 -0.51 1.46 16.28
CA PRO A 303 0.50 2.18 17.03
C PRO A 303 0.82 3.54 16.41
N ARG A 304 1.19 4.49 17.27
CA ARG A 304 1.57 5.86 16.86
C ARG A 304 3.10 5.95 16.83
N PRO A 305 3.72 6.09 15.64
CA PRO A 305 5.18 6.24 15.55
C PRO A 305 5.72 7.36 16.43
N SER A 306 5.02 8.48 16.57
CA SER A 306 5.42 9.59 17.46
C SER A 306 5.50 9.27 18.96
N ARG A 307 4.97 8.12 19.41
CA ARG A 307 4.93 7.69 20.81
C ARG A 307 5.23 6.18 20.90
N PRO A 308 6.46 5.75 20.59
CA PRO A 308 6.82 4.33 20.68
C PRO A 308 6.65 3.85 22.13
N GLY A 309 6.18 2.62 22.29
CA GLY A 309 5.95 1.99 23.61
C GLY A 309 4.70 2.44 24.36
N ARG A 310 3.90 3.38 23.81
CA ARG A 310 2.59 3.70 24.39
C ARG A 310 1.52 2.78 23.78
N ASP A 311 0.82 2.07 24.65
CA ASP A 311 -0.30 1.22 24.26
C ASP A 311 -1.35 1.97 23.46
N VAL A 312 -1.90 1.29 22.46
CA VAL A 312 -3.00 1.82 21.66
C VAL A 312 -4.29 1.66 22.45
N ILE A 313 -4.85 2.78 22.88
CA ILE A 313 -6.16 2.80 23.52
C ILE A 313 -7.20 3.01 22.43
N PHE A 314 -8.03 1.99 22.19
CA PHE A 314 -9.13 2.10 21.24
C PHE A 314 -10.24 3.01 21.78
N ARG A 315 -10.52 4.12 21.09
CA ARG A 315 -11.52 5.12 21.50
C ARG A 315 -12.50 5.40 20.35
N PRO A 316 -13.44 4.48 20.05
CA PRO A 316 -14.30 4.58 18.87
C PRO A 316 -15.15 5.86 18.83
N TYR A 317 -15.51 6.41 19.98
CA TYR A 317 -16.30 7.65 20.13
C TYR A 317 -15.47 8.91 20.30
N SER A 318 -14.14 8.83 20.25
CA SER A 318 -13.29 10.02 20.36
C SER A 318 -13.28 10.78 19.04
N SER A 319 -13.57 12.08 19.12
CA SER A 319 -13.45 13.02 17.99
C SER A 319 -12.03 13.01 17.40
N ARG A 320 -11.01 12.82 18.25
CA ARG A 320 -9.61 12.73 17.83
C ARG A 320 -9.35 11.56 16.90
N ASP A 321 -9.88 10.38 17.23
CA ASP A 321 -9.70 9.20 16.39
C ASP A 321 -10.59 9.30 15.14
N ALA A 322 -11.76 9.96 15.23
CA ALA A 322 -12.60 10.25 14.06
C ALA A 322 -11.90 11.13 13.01
N HIS A 323 -10.96 11.98 13.44
CA HIS A 323 -10.18 12.81 12.52
C HIS A 323 -9.34 11.99 11.53
N VAL A 324 -8.83 10.82 11.93
CA VAL A 324 -8.07 9.93 11.04
C VAL A 324 -8.92 9.45 9.87
N LEU A 325 -10.20 9.12 10.11
CA LEU A 325 -11.14 8.75 9.04
C LEU A 325 -11.42 9.92 8.09
N LEU A 326 -11.53 11.14 8.63
CA LEU A 326 -11.75 12.33 7.80
C LEU A 326 -10.55 12.63 6.90
N GLN A 327 -9.33 12.49 7.43
CA GLN A 327 -8.10 12.61 6.66
C GLN A 327 -8.04 11.57 5.54
N LEU A 328 -8.30 10.30 5.87
CA LEU A 328 -8.33 9.21 4.90
C LEU A 328 -9.39 9.44 3.81
N LYS A 329 -10.58 9.95 4.18
CA LYS A 329 -11.65 10.27 3.23
C LYS A 329 -11.19 11.33 2.23
N ARG A 330 -10.57 12.41 2.69
CA ARG A 330 -10.05 13.47 1.82
C ARG A 330 -8.93 12.97 0.92
N THR A 331 -8.06 12.10 1.43
CA THR A 331 -7.04 11.42 0.61
C THR A 331 -7.69 10.60 -0.51
N VAL A 332 -8.78 9.87 -0.24
CA VAL A 332 -9.56 9.17 -1.28
C VAL A 332 -10.15 10.12 -2.30
N GLU A 333 -10.69 11.26 -1.87
CA GLU A 333 -11.24 12.29 -2.76
C GLU A 333 -10.16 12.81 -3.72
N VAL A 334 -8.95 13.10 -3.23
CA VAL A 334 -7.80 13.52 -4.08
C VAL A 334 -7.45 12.44 -5.10
N VAL A 335 -7.29 11.19 -4.67
CA VAL A 335 -6.97 10.08 -5.57
C VAL A 335 -8.06 9.85 -6.62
N SER A 336 -9.33 10.12 -6.29
CA SER A 336 -10.46 9.91 -7.19
C SER A 336 -10.55 10.95 -8.31
N VAL A 337 -10.03 12.17 -8.10
CA VAL A 337 -10.08 13.24 -9.12
C VAL A 337 -9.05 13.03 -10.23
N ASP A 338 -7.89 12.45 -9.91
CA ASP A 338 -6.75 12.33 -10.84
C ASP A 338 -6.76 11.04 -11.71
N SER A 339 -7.89 10.33 -11.76
CA SER A 339 -7.98 8.97 -12.33
C SER A 339 -8.66 8.89 -13.72
N SER A 340 -8.65 9.94 -14.53
CA SER A 340 -9.38 9.98 -15.82
C SER A 340 -8.92 8.96 -16.86
N ASP A 341 -7.63 8.63 -16.93
CA ASP A 341 -7.07 8.07 -18.18
C ASP A 341 -6.51 6.63 -18.11
N TYR A 342 -6.45 5.99 -16.95
CA TYR A 342 -5.89 4.63 -16.82
C TYR A 342 -6.66 3.80 -15.79
N PRO A 343 -6.53 2.45 -15.77
CA PRO A 343 -7.11 1.58 -14.74
C PRO A 343 -6.41 1.78 -13.38
N LYS A 344 -6.40 3.02 -12.89
CA LYS A 344 -5.96 3.44 -11.58
C LYS A 344 -7.06 3.07 -10.60
N GLY A 345 -6.69 2.34 -9.56
CA GLY A 345 -7.70 1.89 -8.60
C GLY A 345 -7.16 1.04 -7.47
N ARG A 346 -5.88 0.65 -7.51
CA ARG A 346 -5.32 -0.21 -6.46
C ARG A 346 -5.20 0.58 -5.16
N VAL A 347 -4.61 1.77 -5.24
CA VAL A 347 -4.53 2.71 -4.11
C VAL A 347 -5.92 3.06 -3.61
N LYS A 348 -6.82 3.44 -4.53
CA LYS A 348 -8.20 3.79 -4.15
C LYS A 348 -8.91 2.62 -3.43
N THR A 349 -8.73 1.40 -3.91
CA THR A 349 -9.32 0.18 -3.30
C THR A 349 -8.79 -0.05 -1.88
N LEU A 350 -7.48 0.13 -1.65
CA LEU A 350 -6.87 0.05 -0.33
C LEU A 350 -7.49 1.09 0.63
N LEU A 351 -7.54 2.35 0.20
CA LEU A 351 -8.03 3.45 1.03
C LEU A 351 -9.55 3.35 1.29
N ASP A 352 -10.35 2.98 0.28
CA ASP A 352 -11.79 2.75 0.43
C ASP A 352 -12.07 1.60 1.41
N THR A 353 -11.27 0.55 1.36
CA THR A 353 -11.42 -0.60 2.26
C THR A 353 -11.01 -0.24 3.68
N ALA A 354 -9.92 0.50 3.86
CA ALA A 354 -9.53 1.05 5.15
C ALA A 354 -10.62 1.97 5.75
N LEU A 355 -11.25 2.83 4.94
CA LEU A 355 -12.39 3.65 5.37
C LEU A 355 -13.58 2.81 5.83
N ARG A 356 -13.92 1.75 5.09
CA ARG A 356 -15.00 0.83 5.48
C ARG A 356 -14.67 0.12 6.78
N ALA A 357 -13.45 -0.40 6.92
CA ALA A 357 -12.98 -1.05 8.14
C ALA A 357 -13.07 -0.12 9.35
N GLY A 358 -12.57 1.12 9.23
CA GLY A 358 -12.61 2.08 10.32
C GLY A 358 -14.01 2.58 10.67
N LYS A 359 -14.95 2.64 9.71
CA LYS A 359 -16.38 2.89 9.97
C LYS A 359 -17.03 1.69 10.68
N ALA A 360 -16.77 0.49 10.19
CA ALA A 360 -17.31 -0.75 10.76
C ALA A 360 -16.82 -0.98 12.20
N ALA A 361 -15.54 -0.73 12.48
CA ALA A 361 -14.95 -0.82 13.82
C ALA A 361 -15.64 0.09 14.85
N ARG A 362 -16.31 1.17 14.39
CA ARG A 362 -17.02 2.14 15.24
C ARG A 362 -18.53 1.97 15.23
N ASN A 363 -19.05 0.99 14.48
CA ASN A 363 -20.47 0.73 14.37
C ASN A 363 -20.88 -0.34 15.39
N GLU A 364 -21.75 0.01 16.34
CA GLU A 364 -22.27 -0.93 17.34
C GLU A 364 -23.03 -2.11 16.75
N ALA A 365 -23.61 -1.97 15.55
CA ALA A 365 -24.26 -3.09 14.87
C ALA A 365 -23.24 -4.15 14.41
N VAL A 366 -22.00 -3.74 14.13
CA VAL A 366 -20.93 -4.64 13.67
C VAL A 366 -20.08 -5.13 14.84
N VAL A 367 -19.74 -4.24 15.77
CA VAL A 367 -18.93 -4.53 16.96
C VAL A 367 -19.72 -4.14 18.22
N PRO A 368 -20.73 -4.93 18.63
CA PRO A 368 -21.62 -4.58 19.75
C PRO A 368 -20.88 -4.37 21.08
N GLU A 369 -19.72 -5.00 21.26
CA GLU A 369 -18.89 -4.86 22.46
C GLU A 369 -18.47 -3.41 22.73
N ILE A 370 -18.35 -2.57 21.69
CA ILE A 370 -17.95 -1.17 21.84
C ILE A 370 -19.06 -0.31 22.48
N ARG A 371 -20.30 -0.81 22.63
CA ARG A 371 -21.36 -0.08 23.34
C ARG A 371 -20.96 0.21 24.78
N GLU A 372 -20.25 -0.73 25.43
CA GLU A 372 -19.71 -0.56 26.78
C GLU A 372 -18.63 0.52 26.86
N LEU A 373 -18.08 0.99 25.74
CA LEU A 373 -17.12 2.09 25.74
C LEU A 373 -17.78 3.46 25.85
N LYS A 374 -19.10 3.59 25.63
CA LYS A 374 -19.83 4.88 25.71
C LYS A 374 -19.80 5.49 27.12
N GLN A 375 -19.86 4.64 28.14
CA GLN A 375 -19.82 5.07 29.56
C GLN A 375 -18.50 5.74 29.96
N TYR A 376 -17.42 5.61 29.17
CA TYR A 376 -16.12 6.21 29.47
C TYR A 376 -15.92 7.61 28.86
N GLY A 377 -16.94 8.17 28.20
CA GLY A 377 -16.93 9.54 27.65
C GLY A 377 -16.07 9.73 26.39
N SER A 378 -16.24 10.88 25.71
CA SER A 378 -15.53 11.25 24.48
C SER A 378 -14.04 11.49 24.67
N ASP A 379 -13.64 11.93 25.86
CA ASP A 379 -12.29 12.43 26.12
C ASP A 379 -11.34 11.28 26.47
N GLY A 380 -11.89 10.09 26.78
CA GLY A 380 -11.12 8.95 27.25
C GLY A 380 -10.27 9.28 28.47
N THR A 381 -10.57 10.37 29.18
CA THR A 381 -10.23 10.57 30.58
C THR A 381 -11.15 9.60 31.29
N PRO A 382 -10.63 8.48 31.78
CA PRO A 382 -11.48 7.58 32.53
C PRO A 382 -12.01 8.42 33.72
N PRO A 383 -13.32 8.38 34.01
CA PRO A 383 -13.96 9.30 34.97
C PRO A 383 -13.07 9.39 36.20
N SER A 384 -12.74 10.60 36.66
CA SER A 384 -11.72 10.98 37.67
C SER A 384 -11.44 9.95 38.79
N LYS A 385 -12.42 9.12 39.13
CA LYS A 385 -12.28 7.83 39.83
C LYS A 385 -11.14 6.92 39.35
N ILE A 386 -10.82 6.82 38.06
CA ILE A 386 -9.75 5.94 37.54
C ILE A 386 -8.37 6.58 37.66
N ALA A 387 -8.25 7.90 37.49
CA ALA A 387 -7.01 8.63 37.77
C ALA A 387 -6.62 8.56 39.26
N ASN A 388 -7.61 8.59 40.16
CA ASN A 388 -7.40 8.42 41.60
C ASN A 388 -7.04 6.96 41.99
N VAL A 389 -7.40 5.98 41.16
CA VAL A 389 -7.06 4.56 41.34
C VAL A 389 -5.60 4.27 40.92
N VAL A 390 -5.03 5.06 40.00
CA VAL A 390 -3.60 5.01 39.63
C VAL A 390 -2.67 5.43 40.78
N ALA A 391 -3.14 6.26 41.71
CA ALA A 391 -2.32 6.78 42.82
C ALA A 391 -2.25 5.88 44.08
N GLY A 392 -3.08 4.82 44.19
CA GLY A 392 -3.14 3.97 45.38
C GLY A 392 -2.97 2.48 45.06
N VAL A 393 -1.78 1.92 45.30
CA VAL A 393 -1.41 0.56 44.87
C VAL A 393 -1.50 -0.43 46.04
N SER A 394 -2.52 -1.29 46.05
CA SER A 394 -2.49 -2.66 46.65
C SER A 394 -3.73 -3.48 46.26
N GLU A 395 -4.93 -2.88 46.27
CA GLU A 395 -6.19 -3.49 45.75
C GLU A 395 -6.53 -3.05 44.30
N ASN A 396 -6.06 -1.87 43.89
CA ASN A 396 -6.35 -1.28 42.58
C ASN A 396 -5.64 -1.96 41.41
N THR A 397 -4.57 -2.71 41.63
CA THR A 397 -3.85 -3.43 40.56
C THR A 397 -4.76 -4.45 39.87
N LYS A 398 -5.64 -5.13 40.61
CA LYS A 398 -6.64 -6.06 40.03
C LYS A 398 -7.66 -5.33 39.16
N ARG A 399 -8.15 -4.17 39.59
CA ARG A 399 -9.09 -3.33 38.81
C ARG A 399 -8.43 -2.76 37.55
N HIS A 400 -7.15 -2.37 37.63
CA HIS A 400 -6.39 -1.96 36.45
C HIS A 400 -6.25 -3.10 35.45
N LEU A 401 -5.82 -4.29 35.88
CA LEU A 401 -5.71 -5.45 35.00
C LEU A 401 -7.05 -5.81 34.35
N GLN A 402 -8.16 -5.73 35.09
CA GLN A 402 -9.50 -5.93 34.53
C GLN A 402 -9.86 -4.86 33.47
N THR A 403 -9.50 -3.59 33.72
CA THR A 403 -9.77 -2.51 32.75
C THR A 403 -8.93 -2.67 31.49
N PHE A 404 -7.66 -3.02 31.62
CA PHE A 404 -6.78 -3.33 30.49
C PHE A 404 -7.26 -4.56 29.71
N ALA A 405 -7.66 -5.63 30.40
CA ALA A 405 -8.20 -6.82 29.77
C ALA A 405 -9.48 -6.51 28.97
N LYS A 406 -10.38 -5.67 29.52
CA LYS A 406 -11.58 -5.21 28.79
C LYS A 406 -11.22 -4.36 27.57
N ALA A 407 -10.31 -3.39 27.71
CA ALA A 407 -9.86 -2.56 26.60
C ALA A 407 -9.24 -3.40 25.47
N PHE A 408 -8.42 -4.40 25.84
CA PHE A 408 -7.83 -5.35 24.91
C PHE A 408 -8.90 -6.23 24.24
N HIS A 409 -9.91 -6.68 24.99
CA HIS A 409 -11.03 -7.44 24.46
C HIS A 409 -11.81 -6.63 23.39
N TYR A 410 -12.13 -5.36 23.65
CA TYR A 410 -12.81 -4.50 22.66
C TYR A 410 -11.96 -4.25 21.42
N LEU A 411 -10.64 -4.05 21.60
CA LEU A 411 -9.68 -3.93 20.50
C LEU A 411 -9.69 -5.19 19.62
N GLN A 412 -9.59 -6.37 20.23
CA GLN A 412 -9.59 -7.65 19.52
C GLN A 412 -10.92 -7.88 18.78
N ALA A 413 -12.05 -7.57 19.41
CA ALA A 413 -13.37 -7.66 18.77
C ALA A 413 -13.47 -6.75 17.54
N ALA A 414 -12.95 -5.51 17.61
CA ALA A 414 -12.93 -4.60 16.47
C ALA A 414 -12.02 -5.11 15.34
N ILE A 415 -10.87 -5.71 15.66
CA ILE A 415 -9.98 -6.31 14.66
C ILE A 415 -10.70 -7.46 13.95
N GLN A 416 -11.21 -8.43 14.71
CA GLN A 416 -11.80 -9.66 14.16
C GLN A 416 -13.09 -9.41 13.37
N LYS A 417 -13.96 -8.50 13.85
CA LYS A 417 -15.28 -8.27 13.24
C LYS A 417 -15.30 -7.20 12.16
N ALA A 418 -14.34 -6.27 12.16
CA ALA A 418 -14.32 -5.16 11.20
C ALA A 418 -13.06 -5.13 10.33
N VAL A 419 -11.86 -5.28 10.91
CA VAL A 419 -10.60 -5.18 10.16
C VAL A 419 -10.36 -6.42 9.31
N ASP A 420 -10.32 -7.61 9.88
CA ASP A 420 -9.96 -8.83 9.15
C ASP A 420 -10.89 -9.13 7.95
N PRO A 421 -12.24 -9.00 8.05
CA PRO A 421 -13.12 -9.19 6.90
C PRO A 421 -12.89 -8.16 5.79
N SER A 422 -12.56 -6.92 6.18
CA SER A 422 -12.24 -5.84 5.23
C SER A 422 -10.91 -6.13 4.53
N VAL A 423 -9.88 -6.56 5.26
CA VAL A 423 -8.58 -6.94 4.68
C VAL A 423 -8.74 -8.07 3.68
N LYS A 424 -9.44 -9.15 4.05
CA LYS A 424 -9.73 -10.27 3.13
C LYS A 424 -10.41 -9.78 1.85
N THR A 425 -11.43 -8.93 1.99
CA THR A 425 -12.14 -8.33 0.85
C THR A 425 -11.20 -7.48 -0.03
N CYS A 426 -10.26 -6.74 0.58
CA CYS A 426 -9.29 -5.94 -0.14
C CYS A 426 -8.32 -6.79 -0.95
N VAL A 427 -7.73 -7.81 -0.31
CA VAL A 427 -6.78 -8.73 -0.92
C VAL A 427 -7.41 -9.41 -2.13
N SER A 428 -8.62 -9.97 -1.98
CA SER A 428 -9.33 -10.61 -3.09
C SER A 428 -9.58 -9.66 -4.26
N LYS A 429 -9.95 -8.40 -3.98
CA LYS A 429 -10.17 -7.40 -5.04
C LYS A 429 -8.88 -7.03 -5.78
N LEU A 430 -7.77 -6.88 -5.06
CA LEU A 430 -6.48 -6.53 -5.68
C LEU A 430 -5.91 -7.70 -6.47
N GLN A 431 -6.05 -8.92 -5.97
CA GLN A 431 -5.71 -10.14 -6.71
C GLN A 431 -6.54 -10.28 -7.99
N ALA A 432 -7.84 -9.96 -7.94
CA ALA A 432 -8.68 -9.93 -9.14
C ALA A 432 -8.21 -8.83 -10.13
N MET A 433 -7.72 -7.69 -9.65
CA MET A 433 -7.15 -6.66 -10.53
C MET A 433 -5.84 -7.12 -11.19
N GLU A 434 -5.06 -7.96 -10.51
CA GLU A 434 -3.80 -8.53 -11.03
C GLU A 434 -4.02 -9.69 -12.01
N SER A 435 -5.10 -10.47 -11.86
CA SER A 435 -5.42 -11.60 -12.73
C SER A 435 -5.88 -11.22 -14.15
N GLY A 436 -5.84 -9.94 -14.53
CA GLY A 436 -6.31 -9.46 -15.83
C GLY A 436 -7.83 -9.31 -15.94
N THR A 437 -8.56 -9.41 -14.83
CA THR A 437 -10.02 -9.21 -14.76
C THR A 437 -10.50 -7.93 -15.48
N PRO A 438 -9.82 -6.76 -15.38
CA PRO A 438 -10.24 -5.57 -16.11
C PRO A 438 -10.32 -5.80 -17.63
N SER A 439 -9.33 -6.50 -18.20
CA SER A 439 -9.31 -6.86 -19.62
C SER A 439 -10.46 -7.81 -19.95
N LEU A 440 -10.75 -8.80 -19.09
CA LEU A 440 -11.89 -9.69 -19.25
C LEU A 440 -13.23 -8.94 -19.23
N ILE A 441 -13.38 -7.93 -18.38
CA ILE A 441 -14.58 -7.08 -18.34
C ILE A 441 -14.73 -6.27 -19.63
N VAL A 442 -13.63 -5.73 -20.16
CA VAL A 442 -13.63 -5.00 -21.44
C VAL A 442 -14.06 -5.94 -22.57
N ILE A 443 -13.45 -7.12 -22.67
CA ILE A 443 -13.79 -8.14 -23.66
C ILE A 443 -15.26 -8.55 -23.56
N LEU A 444 -15.75 -8.83 -22.35
CA LEU A 444 -17.16 -9.18 -22.12
C LEU A 444 -18.09 -8.06 -22.61
N ARG A 445 -17.80 -6.81 -22.25
CA ARG A 445 -18.61 -5.65 -22.65
C ARG A 445 -18.59 -5.43 -24.15
N GLU A 446 -17.43 -5.52 -24.79
CA GLU A 446 -17.30 -5.38 -26.24
C GLU A 446 -18.12 -6.45 -26.97
N ARG A 447 -18.02 -7.70 -26.54
CA ARG A 447 -18.78 -8.80 -27.15
C ARG A 447 -20.29 -8.64 -26.97
N VAL A 448 -20.75 -8.29 -25.77
CA VAL A 448 -22.19 -8.05 -25.52
C VAL A 448 -22.68 -6.80 -26.25
N ASN A 449 -21.87 -5.75 -26.38
CA ASN A 449 -22.23 -4.57 -27.16
C ASN A 449 -22.31 -4.87 -28.67
N LYS A 450 -21.38 -5.67 -29.20
CA LYS A 450 -21.41 -6.13 -30.60
C LYS A 450 -22.66 -6.98 -30.86
N LEU A 451 -23.01 -7.84 -29.92
CA LEU A 451 -24.25 -8.61 -29.94
C LEU A 451 -25.49 -7.70 -29.89
N ALA A 452 -25.55 -6.76 -28.95
CA ALA A 452 -26.69 -5.83 -28.85
C ALA A 452 -26.84 -4.96 -30.10
N ALA A 453 -25.75 -4.63 -30.79
CA ALA A 453 -25.76 -3.86 -32.03
C ALA A 453 -26.32 -4.65 -33.24
N SER A 454 -26.40 -5.98 -33.17
CA SER A 454 -27.08 -6.75 -34.22
C SER A 454 -28.61 -6.70 -34.12
N PHE A 455 -29.15 -6.14 -33.04
CA PHE A 455 -30.57 -5.86 -32.91
C PHE A 455 -30.80 -4.39 -33.27
N GLU A 456 -31.68 -4.09 -34.23
CA GLU A 456 -31.98 -2.71 -34.67
C GLU A 456 -32.77 -1.88 -33.63
N ASN A 457 -32.93 -2.39 -32.40
CA ASN A 457 -33.76 -1.79 -31.36
C ASN A 457 -32.90 -1.14 -30.25
N PRO A 458 -33.05 0.17 -29.98
CA PRO A 458 -32.27 0.86 -28.94
C PRO A 458 -32.53 0.37 -27.51
N ASP A 459 -33.69 -0.24 -27.24
CA ASP A 459 -34.01 -0.79 -25.91
C ASP A 459 -33.25 -2.08 -25.61
N VAL A 460 -32.80 -2.82 -26.63
CA VAL A 460 -31.91 -3.98 -26.47
C VAL A 460 -30.60 -3.56 -25.83
N ARG A 461 -30.04 -2.41 -26.23
CA ARG A 461 -28.79 -1.90 -25.62
C ARG A 461 -28.97 -1.56 -24.14
N LYS A 462 -30.12 -1.01 -23.75
CA LYS A 462 -30.43 -0.74 -22.33
C LYS A 462 -30.55 -2.04 -21.53
N LEU A 463 -31.23 -3.06 -22.09
CA LEU A 463 -31.35 -4.36 -21.46
C LEU A 463 -29.99 -5.08 -21.36
N ALA A 464 -29.19 -5.08 -22.42
CA ALA A 464 -27.85 -5.65 -22.44
C ALA A 464 -26.95 -5.03 -21.36
N ASN A 465 -26.98 -3.70 -21.20
CA ASN A 465 -26.27 -3.01 -20.13
C ASN A 465 -26.74 -3.42 -18.73
N ARG A 466 -28.04 -3.68 -18.55
CA ARG A 466 -28.59 -4.21 -17.29
C ARG A 466 -28.11 -5.63 -17.03
N LEU A 467 -28.14 -6.51 -18.04
CA LEU A 467 -27.70 -7.89 -17.96
C LEU A 467 -26.18 -8.02 -17.73
N LEU A 468 -25.39 -7.06 -18.20
CA LEU A 468 -23.95 -6.98 -17.96
C LEU A 468 -23.57 -6.68 -16.50
N HIS A 469 -24.48 -6.13 -15.69
CA HIS A 469 -24.15 -5.68 -14.34
C HIS A 469 -23.65 -6.83 -13.45
N GLU A 470 -24.44 -7.90 -13.34
CA GLU A 470 -24.14 -9.03 -12.46
C GLU A 470 -22.85 -9.76 -12.89
N PRO A 471 -22.66 -10.17 -14.16
CA PRO A 471 -21.40 -10.80 -14.58
C PRO A 471 -20.18 -9.88 -14.40
N THR A 472 -20.33 -8.57 -14.60
CA THR A 472 -19.24 -7.62 -14.32
C THR A 472 -18.88 -7.62 -12.83
N MET A 473 -19.87 -7.69 -11.93
CA MET A 473 -19.62 -7.77 -10.49
C MET A 473 -18.95 -9.09 -10.09
N ARG A 474 -19.39 -10.21 -10.68
CA ARG A 474 -18.78 -11.54 -10.45
C ARG A 474 -17.35 -11.63 -10.98
N LEU A 475 -17.07 -11.10 -12.17
CA LEU A 475 -15.70 -10.94 -12.67
C LEU A 475 -14.84 -10.14 -11.68
N ARG A 476 -15.31 -8.98 -11.22
CA ARG A 476 -14.60 -8.14 -10.23
C ARG A 476 -14.36 -8.84 -8.89
N ALA A 477 -15.22 -9.78 -8.52
CA ALA A 477 -15.07 -10.60 -7.32
C ALA A 477 -14.10 -11.78 -7.51
N GLY A 478 -13.65 -12.03 -8.75
CA GLY A 478 -12.85 -13.20 -9.11
C GLY A 478 -13.65 -14.50 -9.18
N GLU A 479 -14.99 -14.43 -9.28
CA GLU A 479 -15.87 -15.59 -9.36
C GLU A 479 -16.05 -16.14 -10.77
N LEU A 480 -15.70 -15.35 -11.79
CA LEU A 480 -15.72 -15.72 -13.20
C LEU A 480 -14.30 -15.62 -13.75
N THR A 481 -13.96 -16.58 -14.61
CA THR A 481 -12.68 -16.69 -15.30
C THR A 481 -12.81 -16.33 -16.78
N SER A 482 -11.71 -16.36 -17.53
CA SER A 482 -11.73 -16.19 -18.99
C SER A 482 -12.66 -17.19 -19.68
N ASP A 483 -12.68 -18.41 -19.18
CA ASP A 483 -13.37 -19.55 -19.80
C ASP A 483 -14.89 -19.44 -19.63
N ASP A 484 -15.33 -18.68 -18.63
CA ASP A 484 -16.75 -18.43 -18.38
C ASP A 484 -17.35 -17.36 -19.30
N ILE A 485 -16.52 -16.55 -19.99
CA ILE A 485 -17.00 -15.41 -20.79
C ILE A 485 -17.94 -15.87 -21.91
N ASP A 486 -17.59 -16.93 -22.64
CA ASP A 486 -18.42 -17.45 -23.73
C ASP A 486 -19.81 -17.91 -23.24
N SER A 487 -19.83 -18.58 -22.08
CA SER A 487 -21.07 -19.03 -21.43
C SER A 487 -21.94 -17.84 -21.02
N VAL A 488 -21.34 -16.82 -20.41
CA VAL A 488 -22.06 -15.59 -20.01
C VAL A 488 -22.62 -14.85 -21.22
N VAL A 489 -21.84 -14.68 -22.28
CA VAL A 489 -22.30 -14.02 -23.52
C VAL A 489 -23.48 -14.80 -24.12
N SER A 490 -23.40 -16.13 -24.17
CA SER A 490 -24.48 -16.99 -24.69
C SER A 490 -25.76 -16.89 -23.86
N GLN A 491 -25.64 -16.81 -22.52
CA GLN A 491 -26.79 -16.61 -21.62
C GLN A 491 -27.46 -15.24 -21.83
N ILE A 492 -26.65 -14.19 -22.01
CA ILE A 492 -27.17 -12.85 -22.30
C ILE A 492 -27.85 -12.86 -23.67
N GLU A 493 -27.26 -13.48 -24.69
CA GLU A 493 -27.84 -13.62 -26.02
C GLU A 493 -29.20 -14.30 -26.00
N SER A 494 -29.30 -15.44 -25.31
CA SER A 494 -30.56 -16.17 -25.18
C SER A 494 -31.66 -15.27 -24.59
N ARG A 495 -31.36 -14.56 -23.50
CA ARG A 495 -32.31 -13.61 -22.89
C ARG A 495 -32.68 -12.44 -23.80
N LEU A 496 -31.75 -11.90 -24.57
CA LEU A 496 -32.05 -10.83 -25.52
C LEU A 496 -32.97 -11.32 -26.64
N ARG A 497 -32.79 -12.55 -27.13
CA ARG A 497 -33.65 -13.15 -28.16
C ARG A 497 -35.05 -13.47 -27.63
N ASP A 498 -35.16 -13.91 -26.38
CA ASP A 498 -36.45 -14.17 -25.73
C ASP A 498 -37.28 -12.89 -25.57
N ASP A 499 -36.65 -11.79 -25.15
CA ASP A 499 -37.32 -10.49 -24.94
C ASP A 499 -37.56 -9.73 -26.26
N PHE A 500 -36.75 -9.98 -27.30
CA PHE A 500 -36.81 -9.32 -28.60
C PHE A 500 -36.69 -10.35 -29.75
N PRO A 501 -37.76 -11.10 -30.04
CA PRO A 501 -37.75 -12.08 -31.12
C PRO A 501 -37.51 -11.40 -32.45
N VAL A 502 -36.47 -11.84 -33.16
CA VAL A 502 -36.16 -11.37 -34.53
C VAL A 502 -37.29 -11.86 -35.43
N SER A 503 -38.00 -10.91 -36.05
CA SER A 503 -39.15 -11.17 -36.92
C SER A 503 -38.75 -11.77 -38.26
#